data_AF-A0A7Y8SXP7-F1
#
_entry.id   AF-A0A7Y8SXP7-F1
#
_cell.length_a   1.000
_cell.length_b   1.000
_cell.length_c   1.000
_cell.angle_alpha   90.00
_cell.angle_beta   90.00
_cell.angle_gamma   90.00
#
_symmetry.space_group_name_H-M   'P 1'
#
loop_
_entity.id
_entity.type
_entity.pdbx_description
1 polymer ?
#
loop_
_entity_poly.entity_id
_entity_poly.type
_entity_poly.pdbx_seq_one_letter_code
_entity_poly.pdbx_strand_id
1 'polypeptide(L)'
;MGADGSTLDIIWTDTIAFQKLQRLAHGDIDENHYRDYVLSRIADRPHSLAIYSNDAECFDFRTGRFKTEERLTGGEWERIARVLRELKRDPRIRLGVPSIALELHQGATPEVHLQSPENPILVKKQRKYNVTRWAVTGRNDLEVNTLCWRIFADLDRRGVPLEAKDWRTLCDLWASDYRTHITPKRWAAYRERLAATVARIDRVPAPRKTNGHKSARKTILAPYERWIDVTTATLDVRLNCRRGLAIDRFAVLPDRTPLAGTILHGELDDIALAADWYTGNCVFEAPGQQKITDLEWCEPVCEIDDKSGAAIISTRIETPRGPILKSLVVSAQEPRINVHVRFEWEAWGLGVLRLGHLTLKPGTFDEEKLVIRTHNGGRDVEEFPLKDRTIDHGHPVSFLVSASNALGMTEGWCEVTDGRRWMRVEVDKTTAALIGMLTHRKARNGTFCQLMLSALEMDETRKPGDDSGAAREFAYAIMGGVRL
;
A
#
# COMPACT_ATOMS: atom_id res chain seq x y z
N MET A 1 14.57 2.90 12.34
CA MET A 1 14.26 3.64 13.57
C MET A 1 12.76 3.56 13.85
N GLY A 2 12.37 3.46 15.13
CA GLY A 2 11.00 3.61 15.59
C GLY A 2 10.56 5.06 15.56
N ALA A 3 9.26 5.29 15.78
CA ALA A 3 8.66 6.63 15.77
C ALA A 3 9.28 7.59 16.80
N ASP A 4 9.83 7.08 17.90
CA ASP A 4 10.53 7.84 18.94
C ASP A 4 12.04 7.98 18.71
N GLY A 5 12.53 7.62 17.52
CA GLY A 5 13.96 7.59 17.20
C GLY A 5 14.69 6.36 17.75
N SER A 6 13.99 5.42 18.39
CA SER A 6 14.61 4.18 18.85
C SER A 6 15.18 3.36 17.70
N THR A 7 16.30 2.69 17.94
CA THR A 7 16.83 1.68 17.03
C THR A 7 16.40 0.30 17.49
N LEU A 8 16.24 -0.62 16.54
CA LEU A 8 15.95 -2.02 16.85
C LEU A 8 17.19 -2.85 16.53
N ASP A 9 17.67 -3.59 17.51
CA ASP A 9 18.73 -4.57 17.28
C ASP A 9 18.20 -5.71 16.40
N ILE A 10 18.93 -6.01 15.34
CA ILE A 10 18.56 -7.06 14.37
C ILE A 10 19.52 -8.24 14.45
N ILE A 11 18.97 -9.44 14.30
CA ILE A 11 19.74 -10.68 14.14
C ILE A 11 19.33 -11.31 12.82
N TRP A 12 20.31 -11.61 11.98
CA TRP A 12 20.09 -12.32 10.74
C TRP A 12 19.77 -13.79 11.00
N THR A 13 18.77 -14.31 10.30
CA THR A 13 18.35 -15.71 10.40
C THR A 13 18.50 -16.41 9.06
N ASP A 14 18.84 -17.70 9.11
CA ASP A 14 18.91 -18.59 7.94
C ASP A 14 17.59 -19.38 7.86
N THR A 15 16.91 -19.28 6.72
CA THR A 15 15.68 -20.05 6.49
C THR A 15 15.90 -21.56 6.56
N ILE A 16 17.08 -22.02 6.15
CA ILE A 16 17.46 -23.44 6.26
C ILE A 16 17.60 -23.87 7.71
N ALA A 17 18.10 -23.00 8.60
CA ALA A 17 18.30 -23.35 10.00
C ALA A 17 16.99 -23.67 10.71
N PHE A 18 15.99 -22.78 10.60
CA PHE A 18 14.69 -23.04 11.22
C PHE A 18 13.97 -24.21 10.55
N GLN A 19 14.08 -24.38 9.23
CA GLN A 19 13.48 -25.52 8.53
C GLN A 19 14.10 -26.84 8.96
N LYS A 20 15.43 -26.89 9.17
CA LYS A 20 16.10 -28.09 9.71
C LYS A 20 15.57 -28.44 11.11
N LEU A 21 15.34 -27.44 11.97
CA LEU A 21 14.76 -27.72 13.29
C LEU A 21 13.31 -28.22 13.17
N GLN A 22 12.49 -27.67 12.27
CA GLN A 22 11.13 -28.18 12.01
C GLN A 22 11.16 -29.63 11.52
N ARG A 23 12.04 -29.94 10.58
CA ARG A 23 12.22 -31.29 10.05
C ARG A 23 12.65 -32.27 11.14
N LEU A 24 13.54 -31.86 12.05
CA LEU A 24 13.87 -32.68 13.22
C LEU A 24 12.63 -32.91 14.11
N ALA A 25 11.93 -31.82 14.44
CA ALA A 25 10.77 -31.88 15.33
C ALA A 25 9.68 -32.80 14.77
N HIS A 26 9.44 -32.77 13.46
CA HIS A 26 8.46 -33.61 12.77
C HIS A 26 8.96 -35.04 12.48
N GLY A 27 10.25 -35.32 12.67
CA GLY A 27 10.85 -36.64 12.45
C GLY A 27 11.32 -36.93 11.03
N ASP A 28 11.40 -35.91 10.16
CA ASP A 28 11.94 -36.02 8.79
C ASP A 28 13.46 -36.24 8.76
N ILE A 29 14.15 -35.79 9.81
CA ILE A 29 15.58 -36.01 10.04
C ILE A 29 15.78 -36.44 11.49
N ASP A 30 16.82 -37.23 11.75
CA ASP A 30 17.17 -37.65 13.10
C ASP A 30 18.05 -36.62 13.83
N GLU A 31 18.27 -36.87 15.12
CA GLU A 31 19.06 -36.02 16.02
C GLU A 31 20.51 -35.90 15.55
N ASN A 32 21.09 -36.96 14.99
CA ASN A 32 22.45 -36.97 14.45
C ASN A 32 22.57 -36.05 13.23
N HIS A 33 21.65 -36.14 12.28
CA HIS A 33 21.64 -35.30 11.09
C HIS A 33 21.49 -33.82 11.44
N TYR A 34 20.63 -33.49 12.42
CA TYR A 34 20.50 -32.11 12.88
C TYR A 34 21.77 -31.63 13.59
N ARG A 35 22.38 -32.48 14.43
CA ARG A 35 23.65 -32.17 15.10
C ARG A 35 24.76 -31.92 14.08
N ASP A 36 24.92 -32.78 13.08
CA ASP A 36 25.92 -32.63 12.02
C ASP A 36 25.71 -31.32 11.25
N TYR A 37 24.47 -30.94 10.98
CA TYR A 37 24.16 -29.64 10.39
C TYR A 37 24.67 -28.49 11.29
N VAL A 38 24.35 -28.48 12.58
CA VAL A 38 24.81 -27.41 13.49
C VAL A 38 26.35 -27.38 13.58
N LEU A 39 26.98 -28.55 13.72
CA LEU A 39 28.45 -28.66 13.77
C LEU A 39 29.13 -28.20 12.48
N SER A 40 28.51 -28.43 11.33
CA SER A 40 29.01 -27.94 10.03
C SER A 40 28.99 -26.42 9.89
N ARG A 41 28.26 -25.71 10.78
CA ARG A 41 28.24 -24.24 10.82
C ARG A 41 29.34 -23.65 11.69
N ILE A 42 30.09 -24.46 12.45
CA ILE A 42 31.20 -23.94 13.25
C ILE A 42 32.25 -23.31 12.31
N ALA A 43 32.70 -22.12 12.67
CA ALA A 43 33.68 -21.35 11.92
C ALA A 43 34.87 -20.97 12.81
N ASP A 44 35.97 -20.51 12.21
CA ASP A 44 37.19 -20.12 12.93
C ASP A 44 36.98 -18.93 13.88
N ARG A 45 35.97 -18.10 13.61
CA ARG A 45 35.59 -16.95 14.44
C ARG A 45 34.26 -17.20 15.17
N PRO A 46 34.14 -16.74 16.42
CA PRO A 46 32.86 -16.75 17.13
C PRO A 46 31.78 -16.04 16.32
N HIS A 47 30.64 -16.69 16.16
CA HIS A 47 29.46 -16.11 15.54
C HIS A 47 28.19 -16.74 16.15
N SER A 48 27.06 -16.13 15.87
CA SER A 48 25.74 -16.59 16.31
C SER A 48 24.99 -17.28 15.17
N LEU A 49 24.31 -18.39 15.47
CA LEU A 49 23.38 -19.07 14.56
C LEU A 49 21.97 -19.06 15.15
N ALA A 50 21.03 -18.38 14.50
CA ALA A 50 19.62 -18.45 14.87
C ALA A 50 19.03 -19.79 14.41
N ILE A 51 18.84 -20.73 15.35
CA ILE A 51 18.34 -22.08 15.05
C ILE A 51 16.84 -22.13 14.78
N TYR A 52 16.08 -21.12 15.21
CA TYR A 52 14.64 -21.02 14.97
C TYR A 52 14.16 -19.58 14.92
N SER A 53 13.35 -19.24 13.91
CA SER A 53 12.81 -17.90 13.69
C SER A 53 11.43 -17.93 13.02
N ASN A 54 10.63 -18.95 13.32
CA ASN A 54 9.31 -19.15 12.74
C ASN A 54 8.26 -19.33 13.86
N ASP A 55 6.98 -19.50 13.50
CA ASP A 55 5.88 -19.62 14.45
C ASP A 55 6.07 -20.87 15.32
N ALA A 56 6.15 -20.70 16.65
CA ALA A 56 6.40 -21.80 17.58
C ALA A 56 5.17 -22.71 17.78
N GLU A 57 3.97 -22.21 17.45
CA GLU A 57 2.71 -22.96 17.57
C GLU A 57 2.65 -24.20 16.67
N CYS A 58 3.60 -24.40 15.74
CA CYS A 58 3.61 -25.59 14.91
C CYS A 58 4.13 -26.84 15.63
N PHE A 59 4.71 -26.71 16.82
CA PHE A 59 5.25 -27.85 17.58
C PHE A 59 4.23 -28.40 18.58
N ASP A 60 4.00 -29.72 18.50
CA ASP A 60 2.96 -30.47 19.22
C ASP A 60 1.53 -29.94 19.01
N PHE A 61 1.35 -29.07 18.03
CA PHE A 61 0.07 -28.51 17.62
C PHE A 61 0.04 -28.31 16.10
N ARG A 62 -1.13 -28.45 15.50
CA ARG A 62 -1.37 -28.17 14.08
C ARG A 62 -2.53 -27.22 13.97
N THR A 63 -2.33 -26.17 13.18
CA THR A 63 -3.28 -25.06 13.10
C THR A 63 -4.48 -25.39 12.23
N GLY A 64 -4.41 -26.48 11.43
CA GLY A 64 -5.40 -26.83 10.43
C GLY A 64 -5.40 -25.88 9.23
N ARG A 65 -4.41 -24.99 9.13
CA ARG A 65 -4.38 -23.91 8.12
C ARG A 65 -3.89 -24.38 6.76
N PHE A 66 -3.08 -25.44 6.71
CA PHE A 66 -2.50 -25.95 5.47
C PHE A 66 -2.92 -27.40 5.23
N LYS A 67 -3.19 -27.73 3.96
CA LYS A 67 -3.51 -29.12 3.54
C LYS A 67 -2.31 -30.07 3.66
N THR A 68 -1.12 -29.53 3.84
CA THR A 68 0.16 -30.25 3.88
C THR A 68 0.78 -30.22 5.28
N GLU A 69 0.00 -29.99 6.34
CA GLU A 69 0.51 -30.09 7.70
C GLU A 69 0.90 -31.55 8.02
N GLU A 70 2.07 -31.74 8.63
CA GLU A 70 2.55 -33.07 9.02
C GLU A 70 1.64 -33.72 10.06
N ARG A 71 1.58 -35.06 10.05
CA ARG A 71 0.79 -35.82 11.01
C ARG A 71 1.32 -35.56 12.43
N LEU A 72 0.43 -35.18 13.33
CA LEU A 72 0.79 -34.98 14.73
C LEU A 72 1.10 -36.33 15.38
N THR A 73 2.38 -36.57 15.70
CA THR A 73 2.85 -37.78 16.37
C THR A 73 3.11 -37.57 17.86
N GLY A 74 3.09 -36.32 18.32
CA GLY A 74 3.48 -35.93 19.68
C GLY A 74 4.99 -36.06 19.91
N GLY A 75 5.48 -35.42 20.97
CA GLY A 75 6.87 -35.54 21.39
C GLY A 75 7.83 -34.58 20.68
N GLU A 76 7.30 -33.57 19.98
CA GLU A 76 8.09 -32.66 19.15
C GLU A 76 8.97 -31.75 20.03
N TRP A 77 8.41 -31.23 21.12
CA TRP A 77 9.18 -30.47 22.11
C TRP A 77 10.23 -31.34 22.81
N GLU A 78 9.93 -32.60 23.11
CA GLU A 78 10.88 -33.53 23.72
C GLU A 78 12.06 -33.84 22.79
N ARG A 79 11.81 -34.02 21.48
CA ARG A 79 12.87 -34.19 20.46
C ARG A 79 13.77 -32.95 20.39
N ILE A 80 13.18 -31.76 20.31
CA ILE A 80 13.93 -30.50 20.34
C ILE A 80 14.76 -30.40 21.62
N ALA A 81 14.17 -30.66 22.79
CA ALA A 81 14.86 -30.57 24.07
C ALA A 81 16.03 -31.56 24.17
N ARG A 82 15.89 -32.78 23.63
CA ARG A 82 16.96 -33.78 23.63
C ARG A 82 18.15 -33.31 22.80
N VAL A 83 17.95 -32.90 21.55
CA VAL A 83 19.06 -32.44 20.70
C VAL A 83 19.75 -31.20 21.26
N LEU A 84 19.00 -30.27 21.86
CA LEU A 84 19.59 -29.07 22.48
C LEU A 84 20.44 -29.43 23.70
N ARG A 85 20.02 -30.41 24.52
CA ARG A 85 20.84 -30.90 25.63
C ARG A 85 22.14 -31.53 25.13
N GLU A 86 22.10 -32.23 24.00
CA GLU A 86 23.30 -32.83 23.40
C GLU A 86 24.24 -31.76 22.83
N LEU A 87 23.72 -30.80 22.06
CA LEU A 87 24.52 -29.69 21.53
C LEU A 87 25.20 -28.88 22.64
N LYS A 88 24.53 -28.70 23.78
CA LYS A 88 25.09 -28.02 24.95
C LYS A 88 26.31 -28.73 25.57
N ARG A 89 26.51 -30.03 25.31
CA ARG A 89 27.67 -30.78 25.80
C ARG A 89 28.94 -30.50 24.99
N ASP A 90 28.82 -29.96 23.78
CA ASP A 90 29.98 -29.59 22.97
C ASP A 90 30.57 -28.26 23.48
N PRO A 91 31.84 -28.21 23.91
CA PRO A 91 32.45 -27.01 24.49
C PRO A 91 32.57 -25.85 23.49
N ARG A 92 32.41 -26.11 22.19
CA ARG A 92 32.44 -25.09 21.13
C ARG A 92 31.09 -24.38 20.97
N ILE A 93 30.03 -24.91 21.58
CA ILE A 93 28.65 -24.41 21.41
C ILE A 93 28.18 -23.77 22.71
N ARG A 94 27.70 -22.53 22.61
CA ARG A 94 26.96 -21.84 23.67
C ARG A 94 25.52 -21.62 23.21
N LEU A 95 24.57 -22.36 23.79
CA LEU A 95 23.15 -22.05 23.62
C LEU A 95 22.79 -20.79 24.40
N GLY A 96 22.00 -19.91 23.80
CA GLY A 96 21.64 -18.62 24.38
C GLY A 96 20.39 -18.02 23.77
N VAL A 97 19.89 -16.98 24.44
CA VAL A 97 18.81 -16.12 23.95
C VAL A 97 19.37 -15.05 23.00
N PRO A 98 18.52 -14.37 22.20
CA PRO A 98 18.94 -13.31 21.28
C PRO A 98 19.90 -12.26 21.88
N SER A 99 19.73 -11.85 23.14
CA SER A 99 20.61 -10.87 23.77
C SER A 99 22.07 -11.32 23.84
N ILE A 100 22.34 -12.62 24.02
CA ILE A 100 23.70 -13.17 24.01
C ILE A 100 24.30 -13.09 22.60
N ALA A 101 23.50 -13.29 21.56
CA ALA A 101 23.95 -13.12 20.19
C ALA A 101 24.30 -11.64 19.90
N LEU A 102 23.53 -10.70 20.45
CA LEU A 102 23.81 -9.27 20.32
C LEU A 102 25.11 -8.87 21.04
N GLU A 103 25.34 -9.39 22.26
CA GLU A 103 26.59 -9.18 23.01
C GLU A 103 27.84 -9.58 22.20
N LEU A 104 27.79 -10.66 21.41
CA LEU A 104 28.90 -11.12 20.57
C LEU A 104 29.30 -10.11 19.48
N HIS A 105 28.36 -9.25 19.05
CA HIS A 105 28.54 -8.32 17.95
C HIS A 105 28.54 -6.84 18.39
N GLN A 106 28.56 -6.57 19.70
CA GLN A 106 28.57 -5.20 20.23
C GLN A 106 29.76 -4.39 19.70
N GLY A 107 29.47 -3.22 19.13
CA GLY A 107 30.47 -2.25 18.66
C GLY A 107 31.04 -2.48 17.26
N ALA A 108 30.57 -3.50 16.51
CA ALA A 108 31.16 -3.90 15.23
C ALA A 108 30.25 -3.75 14.00
N THR A 109 29.00 -3.28 14.15
CA THR A 109 28.03 -3.22 13.05
C THR A 109 27.49 -1.81 12.81
N PRO A 110 27.53 -1.30 11.56
CA PRO A 110 26.92 -0.01 11.23
C PRO A 110 25.39 -0.09 11.35
N GLU A 111 24.75 1.07 11.56
CA GLU A 111 23.30 1.19 11.38
C GLU A 111 22.94 0.81 9.93
N VAL A 112 21.86 0.04 9.77
CA VAL A 112 21.36 -0.36 8.46
C VAL A 112 19.93 0.10 8.25
N HIS A 113 19.68 0.69 7.09
CA HIS A 113 18.33 0.92 6.58
C HIS A 113 17.98 -0.25 5.67
N LEU A 114 16.98 -1.02 6.07
CA LEU A 114 16.58 -2.23 5.37
C LEU A 114 15.57 -1.94 4.24
N GLN A 115 14.92 -0.78 4.27
CA GLN A 115 13.97 -0.35 3.25
C GLN A 115 14.67 0.05 1.95
N SER A 116 13.99 -0.17 0.84
CA SER A 116 14.41 0.28 -0.49
C SER A 116 13.19 0.77 -1.28
N PRO A 117 13.33 1.50 -2.39
CA PRO A 117 12.17 1.87 -3.20
C PRO A 117 11.39 0.66 -3.74
N GLU A 118 12.05 -0.48 -3.97
CA GLU A 118 11.41 -1.73 -4.38
C GLU A 118 10.68 -2.44 -3.23
N ASN A 119 11.13 -2.20 -1.99
CA ASN A 119 10.60 -2.81 -0.77
C ASN A 119 10.51 -1.77 0.36
N PRO A 120 9.60 -0.77 0.24
CA PRO A 120 9.50 0.33 1.19
C PRO A 120 8.99 -0.14 2.56
N ILE A 121 8.14 -1.18 2.58
CA ILE A 121 7.60 -1.78 3.80
C ILE A 121 8.10 -3.21 3.91
N LEU A 122 8.92 -3.45 4.93
CA LEU A 122 9.48 -4.76 5.22
C LEU A 122 8.43 -5.67 5.85
N VAL A 123 8.44 -6.92 5.40
CA VAL A 123 7.42 -7.92 5.71
C VAL A 123 8.09 -9.28 5.89
N LYS A 124 7.41 -10.19 6.58
CA LYS A 124 8.00 -11.45 7.04
C LYS A 124 8.17 -12.50 5.92
N LYS A 125 9.20 -13.35 6.06
CA LYS A 125 9.40 -14.64 5.36
C LYS A 125 9.64 -14.55 3.84
N GLN A 126 8.65 -14.16 3.05
CA GLN A 126 8.64 -14.29 1.58
C GLN A 126 7.82 -13.18 0.93
N ARG A 127 8.10 -12.83 -0.33
CA ARG A 127 7.42 -11.77 -1.10
C ARG A 127 5.88 -11.89 -1.16
N LYS A 128 5.34 -13.10 -1.00
CA LYS A 128 3.89 -13.33 -0.96
C LYS A 128 3.21 -12.76 0.29
N TYR A 129 3.96 -12.58 1.38
CA TYR A 129 3.49 -11.93 2.58
C TYR A 129 3.88 -10.47 2.50
N ASN A 130 3.16 -9.67 1.72
CA ASN A 130 3.43 -8.24 1.61
C ASN A 130 2.31 -7.40 2.24
N VAL A 131 2.53 -6.09 2.34
CA VAL A 131 1.67 -5.18 3.09
C VAL A 131 0.23 -5.13 2.56
N THR A 132 0.00 -5.43 1.27
CA THR A 132 -1.35 -5.41 0.69
C THR A 132 -2.27 -6.42 1.38
N ARG A 133 -1.70 -7.55 1.84
CA ARG A 133 -2.38 -8.61 2.61
C ARG A 133 -3.19 -8.10 3.80
N TRP A 134 -2.73 -7.03 4.44
CA TRP A 134 -3.36 -6.44 5.62
C TRP A 134 -4.03 -5.09 5.35
N ALA A 135 -3.65 -4.46 4.24
CA ALA A 135 -4.12 -3.13 3.88
C ALA A 135 -5.40 -3.18 3.05
N VAL A 136 -5.47 -4.05 2.04
CA VAL A 136 -6.52 -4.03 0.99
C VAL A 136 -6.89 -5.42 0.45
N THR A 137 -6.39 -6.52 1.01
CA THR A 137 -6.60 -7.88 0.46
C THR A 137 -7.42 -8.79 1.35
N GLY A 138 -7.10 -8.85 2.64
CA GLY A 138 -7.73 -9.73 3.62
C GLY A 138 -9.23 -9.51 3.74
N ARG A 139 -9.86 -10.23 4.69
CA ARG A 139 -11.32 -10.18 4.90
C ARG A 139 -11.77 -8.75 5.22
N ASN A 140 -12.29 -8.08 4.19
CA ASN A 140 -12.78 -6.70 4.21
C ASN A 140 -11.78 -5.66 4.74
N ASP A 141 -10.49 -5.81 4.41
CA ASP A 141 -9.41 -4.97 4.91
C ASP A 141 -9.63 -3.48 4.70
N LEU A 142 -10.05 -3.08 3.50
CA LEU A 142 -10.22 -1.68 3.16
C LEU A 142 -11.24 -1.01 4.10
N GLU A 143 -12.42 -1.60 4.28
CA GLU A 143 -13.46 -1.06 5.16
C GLU A 143 -12.98 -1.04 6.60
N VAL A 144 -12.40 -2.15 7.07
CA VAL A 144 -11.88 -2.25 8.44
C VAL A 144 -10.84 -1.17 8.72
N ASN A 145 -9.85 -1.01 7.82
CA ASN A 145 -8.81 0.01 7.97
C ASN A 145 -9.42 1.41 7.95
N THR A 146 -10.38 1.68 7.06
CA THR A 146 -11.07 2.98 6.98
C THR A 146 -11.80 3.31 8.29
N LEU A 147 -12.50 2.34 8.88
CA LEU A 147 -13.17 2.52 10.16
C LEU A 147 -12.18 2.71 11.33
N CYS A 148 -11.05 1.99 11.32
CA CYS A 148 -9.98 2.21 12.30
C CYS A 148 -9.36 3.60 12.16
N TRP A 149 -9.16 4.09 10.93
CA TRP A 149 -8.70 5.46 10.68
C TRP A 149 -9.69 6.52 11.17
N ARG A 150 -11.00 6.29 11.04
CA ARG A 150 -12.02 7.18 11.63
C ARG A 150 -11.91 7.25 13.15
N ILE A 151 -11.73 6.09 13.81
CA ILE A 151 -11.52 6.02 15.26
C ILE A 151 -10.24 6.75 15.63
N PHE A 152 -9.13 6.49 14.93
CA PHE A 152 -7.86 7.18 15.14
C PHE A 152 -8.00 8.70 15.03
N ALA A 153 -8.60 9.20 13.95
CA ALA A 153 -8.76 10.63 13.70
C ALA A 153 -9.69 11.32 14.72
N ASP A 154 -10.66 10.61 15.29
CA ASP A 154 -11.48 11.11 16.39
C ASP A 154 -10.69 11.16 17.71
N LEU A 155 -9.93 10.11 18.03
CA LEU A 155 -9.07 10.07 19.22
C LEU A 155 -8.03 11.19 19.19
N ASP A 156 -7.33 11.37 18.07
CA ASP A 156 -6.30 12.39 17.89
C ASP A 156 -6.87 13.82 18.05
N ARG A 157 -8.04 14.10 17.44
CA ARG A 157 -8.72 15.41 17.54
C ARG A 157 -9.17 15.79 18.95
N ARG A 158 -9.49 14.82 19.81
CA ARG A 158 -10.07 15.12 21.13
C ARG A 158 -9.08 15.83 22.05
N GLY A 159 -7.77 15.73 21.84
CA GLY A 159 -6.75 16.50 22.58
C GLY A 159 -6.75 16.34 24.12
N VAL A 160 -7.60 15.47 24.67
CA VAL A 160 -7.66 15.10 26.09
C VAL A 160 -6.58 14.04 26.33
N PRO A 161 -5.90 13.99 27.50
CA PRO A 161 -5.03 12.87 27.85
C PRO A 161 -5.81 11.56 27.68
N LEU A 162 -5.45 10.80 26.67
CA LEU A 162 -6.26 9.69 26.20
C LEU A 162 -6.30 8.61 27.28
N GLU A 163 -7.48 8.05 27.53
CA GLU A 163 -7.54 6.85 28.34
C GLU A 163 -6.81 5.73 27.59
N ALA A 164 -5.81 5.12 28.22
CA ALA A 164 -5.01 4.04 27.62
C ALA A 164 -5.88 2.88 27.07
N LYS A 165 -7.14 2.75 27.55
CA LYS A 165 -8.11 1.76 27.09
C LYS A 165 -8.58 1.98 25.64
N ASP A 166 -8.76 3.22 25.20
CA ASP A 166 -9.32 3.49 23.86
C ASP A 166 -8.25 3.24 22.78
N TRP A 167 -6.99 3.61 23.03
CA TRP A 167 -5.86 3.23 22.17
C TRP A 167 -5.65 1.73 22.10
N ARG A 168 -5.69 1.03 23.25
CA ARG A 168 -5.61 -0.43 23.27
C ARG A 168 -6.73 -1.06 22.46
N THR A 169 -7.93 -0.51 22.55
CA THR A 169 -9.09 -0.96 21.77
C THR A 169 -8.84 -0.75 20.27
N LEU A 170 -8.34 0.42 19.87
CA LEU A 170 -7.96 0.69 18.48
C LEU A 170 -6.87 -0.27 17.99
N CYS A 171 -5.81 -0.50 18.77
CA CYS A 171 -4.74 -1.45 18.41
C CYS A 171 -5.29 -2.87 18.23
N ASP A 172 -6.19 -3.32 19.10
CA ASP A 172 -6.85 -4.62 18.98
C ASP A 172 -7.73 -4.70 17.73
N LEU A 173 -8.52 -3.65 17.44
CA LEU A 173 -9.32 -3.57 16.20
C LEU A 173 -8.43 -3.56 14.94
N TRP A 174 -7.22 -3.02 15.01
CA TRP A 174 -6.28 -3.02 13.90
C TRP A 174 -5.55 -4.34 13.68
N ALA A 175 -5.69 -5.32 14.58
CA ALA A 175 -4.92 -6.56 14.52
C ALA A 175 -5.19 -7.36 13.23
N SER A 176 -4.11 -7.82 12.60
CA SER A 176 -4.15 -8.58 11.34
C SER A 176 -4.81 -9.96 11.47
N ASP A 177 -4.85 -10.53 12.69
CA ASP A 177 -5.48 -11.82 12.96
C ASP A 177 -6.96 -11.84 12.60
N TYR A 178 -7.65 -10.70 12.69
CA TYR A 178 -9.07 -10.62 12.36
C TYR A 178 -9.36 -10.80 10.86
N ARG A 179 -8.34 -10.70 10.00
CA ARG A 179 -8.53 -10.52 8.56
C ARG A 179 -7.92 -11.62 7.70
N THR A 180 -7.21 -12.54 8.33
CA THR A 180 -6.49 -13.63 7.66
C THR A 180 -7.18 -14.99 7.85
N HIS A 181 -7.10 -15.57 9.05
CA HIS A 181 -7.61 -16.92 9.35
C HIS A 181 -8.65 -16.93 10.49
N ILE A 182 -9.64 -16.04 10.39
CA ILE A 182 -10.71 -15.92 11.39
C ILE A 182 -11.91 -16.83 11.10
N THR A 183 -12.50 -17.42 12.14
CA THR A 183 -13.76 -18.16 12.00
C THR A 183 -14.96 -17.22 11.80
N PRO A 184 -16.07 -17.66 11.16
CA PRO A 184 -17.25 -16.83 10.98
C PRO A 184 -17.82 -16.25 12.27
N LYS A 185 -17.89 -17.05 13.35
CA LYS A 185 -18.36 -16.60 14.67
C LYS A 185 -17.50 -15.47 15.25
N ARG A 186 -16.17 -15.62 15.20
CA ARG A 186 -15.24 -14.58 15.69
C ARG A 186 -15.30 -13.32 14.83
N TRP A 187 -15.55 -13.47 13.52
CA TRP A 187 -15.73 -12.35 12.60
C TRP A 187 -16.98 -11.53 12.89
N ALA A 188 -18.12 -12.19 13.13
CA ALA A 188 -19.35 -11.51 13.52
C ALA A 188 -19.15 -10.69 14.81
N ALA A 189 -18.58 -11.30 15.85
CA ALA A 189 -18.29 -10.62 17.12
C ALA A 189 -17.31 -9.45 16.93
N TYR A 190 -16.30 -9.62 16.08
CA TYR A 190 -15.37 -8.55 15.72
C TYR A 190 -16.08 -7.37 15.04
N ARG A 191 -16.94 -7.64 14.05
CA ARG A 191 -17.70 -6.60 13.35
C ARG A 191 -18.64 -5.84 14.28
N GLU A 192 -19.32 -6.54 15.19
CA GLU A 192 -20.19 -5.90 16.20
C GLU A 192 -19.38 -4.95 17.08
N ARG A 193 -18.20 -5.38 17.56
CA ARG A 193 -17.32 -4.54 18.37
C ARG A 193 -16.76 -3.34 17.61
N LEU A 194 -16.37 -3.54 16.35
CA LEU A 194 -15.91 -2.45 15.48
C LEU A 194 -17.03 -1.42 15.28
N ALA A 195 -18.22 -1.88 14.90
CA ALA A 195 -19.39 -1.02 14.69
C ALA A 195 -19.79 -0.27 15.98
N ALA A 196 -19.80 -0.93 17.13
CA ALA A 196 -20.09 -0.30 18.41
C ALA A 196 -19.05 0.77 18.79
N THR A 197 -17.78 0.55 18.45
CA THR A 197 -16.71 1.54 18.67
C THR A 197 -16.87 2.74 17.73
N VAL A 198 -17.20 2.49 16.46
CA VAL A 198 -17.48 3.54 15.48
C VAL A 198 -18.72 4.36 15.88
N ALA A 199 -19.78 3.74 16.40
CA ALA A 199 -20.96 4.47 16.86
C ALA A 199 -20.66 5.44 18.04
N ARG A 200 -19.58 5.21 18.80
CA ARG A 200 -19.14 6.09 19.90
C ARG A 200 -18.34 7.31 19.43
N ILE A 201 -17.82 7.31 18.19
CA ILE A 201 -17.03 8.42 17.63
C ILE A 201 -17.91 9.44 16.88
N ASP A 202 -19.21 9.17 16.69
CA ASP A 202 -20.17 10.03 15.97
C ASP A 202 -20.59 11.28 16.76
N ARG A 203 -19.60 12.09 17.12
CA ARG A 203 -19.72 13.55 17.22
C ARG A 203 -18.81 14.15 16.15
N VAL A 204 -19.33 14.09 14.92
CA VAL A 204 -18.86 14.69 13.67
C VAL A 204 -17.84 15.84 13.83
N PRO A 205 -16.66 15.82 13.18
CA PRO A 205 -16.02 17.08 12.84
C PRO A 205 -16.86 17.76 11.75
N ALA A 206 -17.27 18.99 12.01
CA ALA A 206 -17.77 19.86 10.95
C ALA A 206 -16.77 19.86 9.77
N PRO A 207 -17.23 19.97 8.52
CA PRO A 207 -16.33 20.17 7.39
C PRO A 207 -15.35 21.29 7.74
N ARG A 208 -14.06 21.08 7.51
CA ARG A 208 -13.06 22.14 7.61
C ARG A 208 -13.62 23.33 6.83
N LYS A 209 -13.96 24.41 7.53
CA LYS A 209 -14.36 25.65 6.89
C LYS A 209 -13.21 26.05 5.98
N THR A 210 -13.42 25.97 4.68
CA THR A 210 -12.59 26.71 3.74
C THR A 210 -12.79 28.17 4.11
N ASN A 211 -11.70 28.86 4.42
CA ASN A 211 -11.78 30.31 4.58
C ASN A 211 -12.35 30.86 3.27
N GLY A 212 -13.51 31.51 3.36
CA GLY A 212 -14.10 32.23 2.24
C GLY A 212 -13.15 33.34 1.83
N HIS A 213 -12.33 33.08 0.81
CA HIS A 213 -11.50 34.09 0.20
C HIS A 213 -12.33 34.82 -0.88
N LYS A 214 -12.34 36.15 -0.82
CA LYS A 214 -13.01 37.01 -1.79
C LYS A 214 -12.19 37.08 -3.10
N SER A 215 -12.94 37.14 -4.21
CA SER A 215 -12.54 37.37 -5.61
C SER A 215 -11.92 36.16 -6.32
N ALA A 216 -12.78 35.40 -7.01
CA ALA A 216 -12.38 34.40 -7.98
C ALA A 216 -11.73 35.06 -9.20
N ARG A 217 -10.52 34.60 -9.57
CA ARG A 217 -9.98 34.84 -10.91
C ARG A 217 -10.75 33.97 -11.91
N LYS A 218 -10.85 34.42 -13.16
CA LYS A 218 -11.66 33.78 -14.21
C LYS A 218 -11.13 32.38 -14.53
N THR A 219 -11.88 31.34 -14.15
CA THR A 219 -11.72 29.98 -14.67
C THR A 219 -12.30 29.93 -16.08
N ILE A 220 -11.54 29.37 -17.03
CA ILE A 220 -11.97 29.16 -18.41
C ILE A 220 -12.23 27.67 -18.59
N LEU A 221 -13.46 27.35 -18.97
CA LEU A 221 -13.92 26.00 -19.26
C LEU A 221 -14.35 25.97 -20.73
N ALA A 222 -13.67 25.17 -21.54
CA ALA A 222 -13.93 25.05 -22.98
C ALA A 222 -14.11 23.58 -23.37
N PRO A 223 -15.34 23.06 -23.39
CA PRO A 223 -15.66 21.76 -23.95
C PRO A 223 -15.64 21.79 -25.48
N TYR A 224 -15.01 20.79 -26.12
CA TYR A 224 -15.04 20.59 -27.57
C TYR A 224 -14.91 19.10 -27.91
N GLU A 225 -16.00 18.50 -28.41
CA GLU A 225 -16.11 17.09 -28.81
C GLU A 225 -15.46 16.10 -27.82
N ARG A 226 -14.18 15.81 -28.03
CA ARG A 226 -13.36 14.85 -27.27
C ARG A 226 -12.75 15.44 -26.01
N TRP A 227 -12.60 16.76 -25.92
CA TRP A 227 -11.72 17.38 -24.94
C TRP A 227 -12.46 18.43 -24.10
N ILE A 228 -12.02 18.59 -22.86
CA ILE A 228 -12.37 19.73 -22.02
C ILE A 228 -11.07 20.36 -21.56
N ASP A 229 -10.81 21.59 -22.01
CA ASP A 229 -9.71 22.40 -21.48
C ASP A 229 -10.24 23.24 -20.30
N VAL A 230 -9.55 23.15 -19.16
CA VAL A 230 -9.80 23.92 -17.95
C VAL A 230 -8.56 24.73 -17.62
N THR A 231 -8.65 26.05 -17.66
CA THR A 231 -7.56 26.95 -17.25
C THR A 231 -8.00 27.75 -16.02
N THR A 232 -7.20 27.68 -14.96
CA THR A 232 -7.38 28.48 -13.74
C THR A 232 -6.21 29.45 -13.57
N ALA A 233 -6.11 30.11 -12.41
CA ALA A 233 -4.93 30.93 -12.11
C ALA A 233 -3.66 30.08 -11.87
N THR A 234 -3.82 28.80 -11.55
CA THR A 234 -2.73 27.90 -11.10
C THR A 234 -2.51 26.72 -12.04
N LEU A 235 -3.51 26.34 -12.85
CA LEU A 235 -3.47 25.14 -13.69
C LEU A 235 -3.90 25.40 -15.13
N ASP A 236 -3.31 24.60 -16.02
CA ASP A 236 -3.79 24.33 -17.38
C ASP A 236 -4.00 22.80 -17.49
N VAL A 237 -5.27 22.39 -17.52
CA VAL A 237 -5.71 21.00 -17.51
C VAL A 237 -6.46 20.68 -18.79
N ARG A 238 -6.18 19.51 -19.37
CA ARG A 238 -6.99 18.92 -20.44
C ARG A 238 -7.56 17.58 -20.00
N LEU A 239 -8.87 17.41 -20.13
CA LEU A 239 -9.58 16.15 -19.87
C LEU A 239 -10.02 15.50 -21.19
N ASN A 240 -10.00 14.17 -21.23
CA ASN A 240 -10.36 13.37 -22.41
C ASN A 240 -11.72 12.67 -22.22
N CYS A 241 -12.76 13.20 -22.87
CA CYS A 241 -14.13 12.64 -22.84
C CYS A 241 -14.23 11.27 -23.52
N ARG A 242 -13.30 10.92 -24.42
CA ARG A 242 -13.23 9.58 -25.01
C ARG A 242 -12.70 8.51 -24.03
N ARG A 243 -12.17 8.95 -22.89
CA ARG A 243 -11.47 8.13 -21.90
C ARG A 243 -11.92 8.46 -20.48
N GLY A 244 -13.24 8.63 -20.29
CA GLY A 244 -13.88 8.87 -18.99
C GLY A 244 -13.24 9.99 -18.18
N LEU A 245 -12.93 11.11 -18.84
CA LEU A 245 -12.28 12.27 -18.24
C LEU A 245 -10.88 11.98 -17.69
N ALA A 246 -10.14 11.05 -18.32
CA ALA A 246 -8.72 10.92 -18.08
C ALA A 246 -8.02 12.27 -18.26
N ILE A 247 -7.11 12.60 -17.35
CA ILE A 247 -6.32 13.82 -17.39
C ILE A 247 -5.23 13.63 -18.44
N ASP A 248 -5.41 14.29 -19.57
CA ASP A 248 -4.49 14.22 -20.71
C ASP A 248 -3.29 15.13 -20.52
N ARG A 249 -3.53 16.29 -19.88
CA ARG A 249 -2.51 17.26 -19.50
C ARG A 249 -2.82 17.80 -18.11
N PHE A 250 -1.83 17.75 -17.23
CA PHE A 250 -1.78 18.50 -15.98
C PHE A 250 -0.54 19.39 -16.05
N ALA A 251 -0.73 20.70 -16.19
CA ALA A 251 0.36 21.67 -16.20
C ALA A 251 0.12 22.76 -15.16
N VAL A 252 1.19 23.21 -14.51
CA VAL A 252 1.14 24.28 -13.50
C VAL A 252 1.53 25.60 -14.15
N LEU A 253 0.82 26.66 -13.81
CA LEU A 253 1.09 28.02 -14.31
C LEU A 253 2.11 28.75 -13.42
N PRO A 254 2.95 29.63 -14.00
CA PRO A 254 2.96 30.03 -15.41
C PRO A 254 3.80 29.14 -16.34
N ASP A 255 4.52 28.13 -15.83
CA ASP A 255 5.47 27.29 -16.61
C ASP A 255 4.80 26.56 -17.79
N ARG A 256 3.54 26.12 -17.63
CA ARG A 256 2.75 25.38 -18.63
C ARG A 256 3.36 24.07 -19.16
N THR A 257 4.54 23.68 -18.69
CA THR A 257 5.10 22.34 -18.97
C THR A 257 4.20 21.28 -18.33
N PRO A 258 3.68 20.31 -19.09
CA PRO A 258 2.88 19.21 -18.55
C PRO A 258 3.72 18.37 -17.57
N LEU A 259 3.32 18.32 -16.31
CA LEU A 259 3.98 17.48 -15.29
C LEU A 259 3.44 16.04 -15.33
N ALA A 260 2.16 15.87 -15.62
CA ALA A 260 1.51 14.57 -15.75
C ALA A 260 0.48 14.59 -16.87
N GLY A 261 0.06 13.40 -17.33
CA GLY A 261 -0.91 13.29 -18.41
C GLY A 261 -0.98 11.91 -19.04
N THR A 262 -1.51 11.84 -20.27
CA THR A 262 -1.49 10.62 -21.08
C THR A 262 -0.10 10.41 -21.68
N ILE A 263 0.44 9.19 -21.69
CA ILE A 263 1.55 8.79 -22.57
C ILE A 263 0.94 7.90 -23.66
N LEU A 264 1.04 8.32 -24.93
CA LEU A 264 0.50 7.56 -26.05
C LEU A 264 1.42 6.39 -26.43
N HIS A 265 0.82 5.38 -27.05
CA HIS A 265 1.53 4.31 -27.71
C HIS A 265 2.71 4.83 -28.56
N GLY A 266 3.90 4.29 -28.31
CA GLY A 266 5.12 4.64 -29.04
C GLY A 266 5.83 5.91 -28.58
N GLU A 267 5.31 6.66 -27.59
CA GLU A 267 6.05 7.78 -26.98
C GLU A 267 7.30 7.29 -26.22
N LEU A 268 7.23 6.10 -25.61
CA LEU A 268 8.35 5.43 -24.96
C LEU A 268 8.80 4.21 -25.76
N ASP A 269 10.11 4.12 -26.01
CA ASP A 269 10.77 3.00 -26.69
C ASP A 269 11.06 1.87 -25.69
N ASP A 270 9.98 1.19 -25.30
CA ASP A 270 9.96 -0.09 -24.58
C ASP A 270 8.67 -0.85 -24.95
N ILE A 271 8.81 -2.10 -25.41
CA ILE A 271 7.66 -2.94 -25.80
C ILE A 271 6.72 -3.23 -24.62
N ALA A 272 7.24 -3.27 -23.39
CA ALA A 272 6.42 -3.44 -22.19
C ALA A 272 5.57 -2.20 -21.87
N LEU A 273 5.89 -1.05 -22.50
CA LEU A 273 5.20 0.22 -22.34
C LEU A 273 4.41 0.63 -23.59
N ALA A 274 4.25 -0.27 -24.56
CA ALA A 274 3.56 -0.01 -25.82
C ALA A 274 2.02 0.11 -25.68
N ALA A 275 1.47 0.33 -24.49
CA ALA A 275 0.07 0.70 -24.32
C ALA A 275 -0.05 2.22 -24.18
N ASP A 276 -1.28 2.75 -24.31
CA ASP A 276 -1.56 4.10 -23.81
C ASP A 276 -1.63 4.06 -22.28
N TRP A 277 -0.97 5.02 -21.63
CA TRP A 277 -0.98 5.17 -20.18
C TRP A 277 -1.73 6.45 -19.81
N TYR A 278 -2.82 6.31 -19.07
CA TYR A 278 -3.69 7.43 -18.72
C TYR A 278 -3.43 7.93 -17.29
N THR A 279 -3.89 9.15 -17.00
CA THR A 279 -3.90 9.72 -15.65
C THR A 279 -5.35 9.92 -15.19
N GLY A 280 -5.63 9.65 -13.91
CA GLY A 280 -6.94 9.82 -13.28
C GLY A 280 -7.94 8.68 -13.56
N ASN A 281 -7.51 7.58 -14.17
CA ASN A 281 -8.36 6.43 -14.49
C ASN A 281 -8.34 5.36 -13.38
N CYS A 282 -9.28 4.42 -13.45
CA CYS A 282 -9.33 3.20 -12.65
C CYS A 282 -9.32 1.94 -13.51
N VAL A 283 -8.80 0.87 -12.92
CA VAL A 283 -8.69 -0.45 -13.54
C VAL A 283 -9.08 -1.50 -12.51
N PHE A 284 -10.04 -2.33 -12.89
CA PHE A 284 -10.41 -3.53 -12.18
C PHE A 284 -10.11 -4.78 -13.02
N GLU A 285 -9.38 -5.73 -12.43
CA GLU A 285 -9.00 -6.98 -13.07
C GLU A 285 -9.43 -8.17 -12.21
N ALA A 286 -10.11 -9.14 -12.82
CA ALA A 286 -10.54 -10.37 -12.15
C ALA A 286 -10.09 -11.60 -12.93
N PRO A 287 -9.70 -12.70 -12.25
CA PRO A 287 -9.31 -13.93 -12.91
C PRO A 287 -10.39 -14.44 -13.87
N GLY A 288 -10.00 -14.71 -15.13
CA GLY A 288 -10.90 -15.26 -16.15
C GLY A 288 -11.96 -14.27 -16.67
N GLN A 289 -11.86 -12.98 -16.34
CA GLN A 289 -12.81 -11.96 -16.77
C GLN A 289 -12.07 -10.86 -17.57
N GLN A 290 -12.83 -10.14 -18.40
CA GLN A 290 -12.30 -8.95 -19.08
C GLN A 290 -12.03 -7.83 -18.06
N LYS A 291 -11.00 -7.03 -18.36
CA LYS A 291 -10.66 -5.84 -17.59
C LYS A 291 -11.80 -4.83 -17.64
N ILE A 292 -12.17 -4.27 -16.49
CA ILE A 292 -13.16 -3.19 -16.38
C ILE A 292 -12.40 -1.90 -16.08
N THR A 293 -12.69 -0.83 -16.81
CA THR A 293 -12.07 0.49 -16.61
C THR A 293 -13.11 1.58 -16.74
N ASP A 294 -12.75 2.80 -16.34
CA ASP A 294 -13.51 4.01 -16.66
C ASP A 294 -13.05 4.65 -17.99
N LEU A 295 -12.25 3.97 -18.83
CA LEU A 295 -11.67 4.54 -20.06
C LEU A 295 -12.61 4.47 -21.27
N GLU A 296 -13.89 4.79 -21.07
CA GLU A 296 -14.94 4.77 -22.10
C GLU A 296 -15.33 6.18 -22.54
N TRP A 297 -16.07 6.27 -23.65
CA TRP A 297 -16.68 7.54 -24.05
C TRP A 297 -17.68 7.98 -22.99
N CYS A 298 -17.64 9.26 -22.63
CA CYS A 298 -18.51 9.81 -21.59
C CYS A 298 -19.11 11.15 -22.01
N GLU A 299 -20.31 11.43 -21.51
CA GLU A 299 -20.98 12.72 -21.63
C GLU A 299 -20.87 13.45 -20.28
N PRO A 300 -20.00 14.47 -20.18
CA PRO A 300 -19.77 15.16 -18.92
C PRO A 300 -20.74 16.32 -18.71
N VAL A 301 -21.20 16.48 -17.48
CA VAL A 301 -21.82 17.70 -16.98
C VAL A 301 -20.71 18.59 -16.43
N CYS A 302 -20.64 19.83 -16.92
CA CYS A 302 -19.58 20.76 -16.53
C CYS A 302 -20.20 22.03 -15.94
N GLU A 303 -19.72 22.42 -14.75
CA GLU A 303 -20.21 23.56 -13.99
C GLU A 303 -19.03 24.35 -13.42
N ILE A 304 -19.24 25.63 -13.14
CA ILE A 304 -18.32 26.46 -12.38
C ILE A 304 -19.03 26.83 -11.08
N ASP A 305 -18.43 26.52 -9.94
CA ASP A 305 -19.00 26.90 -8.65
C ASP A 305 -18.86 28.41 -8.44
N ASP A 306 -19.97 29.12 -8.27
CA ASP A 306 -19.99 30.60 -8.19
C ASP A 306 -19.20 31.15 -6.99
N LYS A 307 -19.04 30.37 -5.92
CA LYS A 307 -18.39 30.82 -4.69
C LYS A 307 -16.88 30.65 -4.73
N SER A 308 -16.42 29.48 -5.14
CA SER A 308 -15.01 29.12 -5.21
C SER A 308 -14.40 29.39 -6.58
N GLY A 309 -15.20 29.50 -7.64
CA GLY A 309 -14.70 29.55 -9.02
C GLY A 309 -14.09 28.23 -9.51
N ALA A 310 -14.17 27.15 -8.74
CA ALA A 310 -13.68 25.83 -9.14
C ALA A 310 -14.52 25.28 -10.30
N ALA A 311 -13.87 24.61 -11.25
CA ALA A 311 -14.59 23.87 -12.29
C ALA A 311 -14.93 22.47 -11.78
N ILE A 312 -16.19 22.09 -11.90
CA ILE A 312 -16.73 20.77 -11.51
C ILE A 312 -17.13 20.05 -12.78
N ILE A 313 -16.53 18.90 -13.05
CA ILE A 313 -16.80 18.08 -14.23
C ILE A 313 -17.17 16.69 -13.76
N SER A 314 -18.41 16.28 -14.02
CA SER A 314 -18.95 15.00 -13.54
C SER A 314 -19.48 14.16 -14.69
N THR A 315 -19.36 12.85 -14.59
CA THR A 315 -19.89 11.92 -15.59
C THR A 315 -20.27 10.58 -14.97
N ARG A 316 -21.02 9.80 -15.74
CA ARG A 316 -21.46 8.44 -15.43
C ARG A 316 -20.97 7.52 -16.54
N ILE A 317 -20.29 6.45 -16.16
CA ILE A 317 -19.68 5.50 -17.09
C ILE A 317 -20.28 4.12 -16.80
N GLU A 318 -20.97 3.55 -17.78
CA GLU A 318 -21.58 2.23 -17.65
C GLU A 318 -20.52 1.14 -17.77
N THR A 319 -20.56 0.15 -16.87
CA THR A 319 -19.68 -1.02 -16.93
C THR A 319 -20.49 -2.31 -16.73
N PRO A 320 -19.94 -3.48 -17.11
CA PRO A 320 -20.66 -4.75 -16.93
C PRO A 320 -21.04 -5.09 -15.48
N ARG A 321 -20.44 -4.43 -14.48
CA ARG A 321 -20.74 -4.64 -13.05
C ARG A 321 -21.66 -3.59 -12.45
N GLY A 322 -22.10 -2.62 -13.24
CA GLY A 322 -22.80 -1.43 -12.81
C GLY A 322 -21.99 -0.16 -13.09
N PRO A 323 -22.59 1.00 -12.86
CA PRO A 323 -22.01 2.28 -13.25
C PRO A 323 -20.87 2.72 -12.34
N ILE A 324 -20.00 3.55 -12.90
CA ILE A 324 -19.00 4.34 -12.20
C ILE A 324 -19.40 5.81 -12.33
N LEU A 325 -19.66 6.47 -11.20
CA LEU A 325 -19.88 7.92 -11.15
C LEU A 325 -18.55 8.59 -10.82
N LYS A 326 -18.11 9.50 -11.67
CA LYS A 326 -16.82 10.18 -11.53
C LYS A 326 -17.02 11.68 -11.55
N SER A 327 -16.40 12.38 -10.61
CA SER A 327 -16.41 13.85 -10.53
C SER A 327 -15.01 14.38 -10.29
N LEU A 328 -14.62 15.39 -11.07
CA LEU A 328 -13.35 16.11 -10.94
C LEU A 328 -13.66 17.56 -10.57
N VAL A 329 -13.00 18.06 -9.52
CA VAL A 329 -13.07 19.45 -9.09
C VAL A 329 -11.69 20.08 -9.25
N VAL A 330 -11.54 20.91 -10.28
CA VAL A 330 -10.31 21.65 -10.57
C VAL A 330 -10.34 22.95 -9.76
N SER A 331 -9.39 23.09 -8.83
CA SER A 331 -9.30 24.24 -7.95
C SER A 331 -8.93 25.51 -8.71
N ALA A 332 -9.60 26.62 -8.39
CA ALA A 332 -9.25 27.93 -8.92
C ALA A 332 -8.12 28.62 -8.12
N GLN A 333 -7.78 28.11 -6.93
CA GLN A 333 -6.89 28.75 -5.96
C GLN A 333 -5.51 28.11 -5.89
N GLU A 334 -5.43 26.81 -6.10
CA GLU A 334 -4.22 26.02 -5.89
C GLU A 334 -4.07 25.00 -7.02
N PRO A 335 -2.85 24.50 -7.30
CA PRO A 335 -2.62 23.50 -8.33
C PRO A 335 -3.11 22.11 -7.90
N ARG A 336 -4.44 21.96 -7.75
CA ARG A 336 -5.11 20.77 -7.22
C ARG A 336 -6.32 20.38 -8.07
N ILE A 337 -6.48 19.08 -8.30
CA ILE A 337 -7.70 18.45 -8.80
C ILE A 337 -8.16 17.45 -7.76
N ASN A 338 -9.35 17.64 -7.18
CA ASN A 338 -9.98 16.62 -6.36
C ASN A 338 -10.77 15.67 -7.26
N VAL A 339 -10.66 14.38 -7.04
CA VAL A 339 -11.37 13.35 -7.78
C VAL A 339 -12.19 12.53 -6.82
N HIS A 340 -13.48 12.42 -7.12
CA HIS A 340 -14.41 11.54 -6.44
C HIS A 340 -14.89 10.46 -7.42
N VAL A 341 -14.82 9.20 -7.00
CA VAL A 341 -15.26 8.06 -7.79
C VAL A 341 -16.16 7.19 -6.93
N ARG A 342 -17.36 6.91 -7.42
CA ARG A 342 -18.32 6.02 -6.78
C ARG A 342 -18.65 4.86 -7.72
N PHE A 343 -18.47 3.65 -7.24
CA PHE A 343 -18.80 2.41 -7.94
C PHE A 343 -20.14 1.90 -7.43
N GLU A 344 -21.17 1.86 -8.27
CA GLU A 344 -22.48 1.29 -7.91
C GLU A 344 -22.56 -0.16 -8.38
N TRP A 345 -21.63 -0.97 -7.88
CA TRP A 345 -21.53 -2.39 -8.23
C TRP A 345 -22.25 -3.25 -7.21
N GLU A 346 -23.00 -4.24 -7.69
CA GLU A 346 -23.73 -5.19 -6.85
C GLU A 346 -22.80 -6.17 -6.14
N ALA A 347 -21.65 -6.51 -6.77
CA ALA A 347 -20.67 -7.43 -6.20
C ALA A 347 -19.23 -7.14 -6.66
N TRP A 348 -18.31 -7.23 -5.71
CA TRP A 348 -16.88 -6.99 -5.93
C TRP A 348 -16.10 -8.27 -6.29
N GLY A 349 -16.53 -9.41 -5.75
CA GLY A 349 -15.93 -10.71 -6.07
C GLY A 349 -14.43 -10.80 -5.75
N LEU A 350 -13.74 -11.69 -6.48
CA LEU A 350 -12.28 -11.75 -6.55
C LEU A 350 -11.79 -10.78 -7.63
N GLY A 351 -10.74 -10.03 -7.33
CA GLY A 351 -10.11 -9.15 -8.29
C GLY A 351 -9.21 -8.13 -7.62
N VAL A 352 -8.70 -7.23 -8.44
CA VAL A 352 -7.78 -6.15 -8.11
C VAL A 352 -8.42 -4.85 -8.56
N LEU A 353 -8.47 -3.83 -7.70
CA LEU A 353 -8.92 -2.47 -8.05
C LEU A 353 -7.78 -1.48 -7.78
N ARG A 354 -7.25 -0.91 -8.85
CA ARG A 354 -6.28 0.18 -8.81
C ARG A 354 -6.89 1.42 -9.45
N LEU A 355 -6.70 2.58 -8.85
CA LEU A 355 -7.32 3.83 -9.27
C LEU A 355 -6.39 5.03 -9.04
N GLY A 356 -6.77 6.20 -9.55
CA GLY A 356 -5.98 7.41 -9.37
C GLY A 356 -4.58 7.28 -9.95
N HIS A 357 -4.45 6.57 -11.07
CA HIS A 357 -3.17 6.48 -11.78
C HIS A 357 -2.68 7.89 -12.10
N LEU A 358 -1.44 8.19 -11.75
CA LEU A 358 -0.78 9.46 -11.95
C LEU A 358 0.49 9.20 -12.73
N THR A 359 0.43 9.46 -14.03
CA THR A 359 1.50 9.17 -14.98
C THR A 359 2.30 10.44 -15.23
N LEU A 360 3.57 10.45 -14.83
CA LEU A 360 4.45 11.60 -15.07
C LEU A 360 4.78 11.71 -16.57
N LYS A 361 4.91 12.93 -17.07
CA LYS A 361 5.31 13.14 -18.46
C LYS A 361 6.82 12.88 -18.63
N PRO A 362 7.22 11.98 -19.55
CA PRO A 362 8.62 11.70 -19.82
C PRO A 362 9.41 12.96 -20.20
N GLY A 363 10.68 13.03 -19.78
CA GLY A 363 11.55 14.19 -20.04
C GLY A 363 11.20 15.47 -19.27
N THR A 364 10.16 15.46 -18.43
CA THR A 364 9.78 16.64 -17.65
C THR A 364 10.50 16.73 -16.31
N PHE A 365 10.93 15.61 -15.72
CA PHE A 365 11.63 15.61 -14.44
C PHE A 365 13.13 15.33 -14.64
N ASP A 366 13.96 15.86 -13.74
CA ASP A 366 15.37 15.48 -13.64
C ASP A 366 15.47 14.05 -13.08
N GLU A 367 15.66 13.08 -13.97
CA GLU A 367 15.66 11.64 -13.65
C GLU A 367 16.74 11.26 -12.63
N GLU A 368 17.85 12.01 -12.60
CA GLU A 368 18.98 11.77 -11.70
C GLU A 368 18.66 12.14 -10.25
N LYS A 369 17.68 13.02 -10.05
CA LYS A 369 17.24 13.52 -8.74
C LYS A 369 15.85 13.06 -8.35
N LEU A 370 15.24 12.20 -9.16
CA LEU A 370 13.87 11.75 -8.93
C LEU A 370 13.79 10.91 -7.65
N VAL A 371 12.90 11.31 -6.76
CA VAL A 371 12.69 10.70 -5.44
C VAL A 371 11.19 10.51 -5.24
N ILE A 372 10.81 9.39 -4.62
CA ILE A 372 9.47 9.20 -4.06
C ILE A 372 9.48 9.43 -2.55
N ARG A 373 8.47 10.15 -2.05
CA ARG A 373 8.35 10.57 -0.65
C ARG A 373 6.99 10.20 -0.09
N THR A 374 6.95 9.61 1.10
CA THR A 374 5.71 9.30 1.84
C THR A 374 6.02 8.95 3.30
N HIS A 375 4.99 8.62 4.08
CA HIS A 375 5.15 7.96 5.38
C HIS A 375 4.66 6.52 5.27
N ASN A 376 5.47 5.56 5.69
CA ASN A 376 5.08 4.15 5.79
C ASN A 376 4.76 3.72 7.24
N GLY A 377 4.54 4.67 8.14
CA GLY A 377 4.21 4.46 9.55
C GLY A 377 5.18 5.11 10.53
N GLY A 378 6.31 5.64 10.06
CA GLY A 378 7.22 6.46 10.85
C GLY A 378 6.79 7.92 10.96
N ARG A 379 7.40 8.65 11.91
CA ARG A 379 7.17 10.11 12.08
C ARG A 379 7.82 10.92 10.97
N ASP A 380 8.98 10.49 10.51
CA ASP A 380 9.74 11.20 9.48
C ASP A 380 9.25 10.80 8.09
N VAL A 381 9.38 11.72 7.15
CA VAL A 381 9.15 11.43 5.73
C VAL A 381 10.22 10.47 5.26
N GLU A 382 9.81 9.34 4.68
CA GLU A 382 10.71 8.41 4.02
C GLU A 382 10.92 8.86 2.56
N GLU A 383 12.19 8.97 2.16
CA GLU A 383 12.59 9.35 0.81
C GLU A 383 13.35 8.21 0.13
N PHE A 384 12.89 7.81 -1.06
CA PHE A 384 13.55 6.77 -1.84
C PHE A 384 13.99 7.31 -3.21
N PRO A 385 15.31 7.39 -3.47
CA PRO A 385 15.84 7.74 -4.79
C PRO A 385 15.46 6.71 -5.84
N LEU A 386 15.01 7.18 -7.01
CA LEU A 386 14.53 6.33 -8.11
C LEU A 386 15.57 6.12 -9.21
N LYS A 387 16.65 6.91 -9.22
CA LYS A 387 17.73 6.80 -10.22
C LYS A 387 18.21 5.35 -10.37
N ASP A 388 18.25 4.89 -11.62
CA ASP A 388 18.70 3.56 -12.04
C ASP A 388 17.97 2.40 -11.34
N ARG A 389 16.72 2.63 -10.88
CA ARG A 389 15.87 1.59 -10.28
C ARG A 389 14.82 1.08 -11.27
N THR A 390 14.40 -0.15 -11.06
CA THR A 390 13.21 -0.72 -11.71
C THR A 390 12.29 -1.21 -10.61
N ILE A 391 11.13 -0.57 -10.49
CA ILE A 391 10.17 -0.77 -9.42
C ILE A 391 8.83 -1.08 -10.06
N ASP A 392 8.18 -2.13 -9.59
CA ASP A 392 6.81 -2.46 -9.96
C ASP A 392 6.12 -3.10 -8.75
N HIS A 393 5.62 -2.25 -7.86
CA HIS A 393 4.91 -2.68 -6.66
C HIS A 393 3.69 -3.53 -7.01
N GLY A 394 3.03 -3.18 -8.11
CA GLY A 394 1.85 -3.86 -8.63
C GLY A 394 2.14 -5.15 -9.39
N HIS A 395 3.41 -5.56 -9.52
CA HIS A 395 3.77 -6.82 -10.17
C HIS A 395 3.26 -8.03 -9.38
N PRO A 396 2.55 -8.98 -10.00
CA PRO A 396 2.07 -10.17 -9.31
C PRO A 396 3.24 -11.06 -8.88
N VAL A 397 3.23 -11.52 -7.63
CA VAL A 397 4.20 -12.51 -7.13
C VAL A 397 3.85 -13.91 -7.63
N SER A 398 2.55 -14.18 -7.85
CA SER A 398 2.02 -15.42 -8.42
C SER A 398 0.60 -15.17 -8.95
N PHE A 399 -0.03 -16.17 -9.57
CA PHE A 399 -1.43 -16.09 -9.97
C PHE A 399 -2.40 -15.79 -8.81
N LEU A 400 -2.03 -16.13 -7.58
CA LEU A 400 -2.87 -15.88 -6.41
C LEU A 400 -2.56 -14.53 -5.76
N VAL A 401 -1.33 -14.01 -5.91
CA VAL A 401 -0.85 -12.82 -5.19
C VAL A 401 -0.58 -11.69 -6.17
N SER A 402 -1.47 -10.70 -6.21
CA SER A 402 -1.54 -9.69 -7.28
C SER A 402 -0.54 -8.55 -7.19
N ALA A 403 0.12 -8.36 -6.05
CA ALA A 403 1.10 -7.31 -5.83
C ALA A 403 2.30 -7.85 -5.06
N SER A 404 3.44 -7.17 -5.20
CA SER A 404 4.70 -7.53 -4.55
C SER A 404 5.05 -6.59 -3.39
N ASN A 405 4.56 -5.35 -3.44
CA ASN A 405 4.73 -4.36 -2.38
C ASN A 405 3.69 -3.23 -2.48
N ALA A 406 3.75 -2.27 -1.55
CA ALA A 406 3.03 -1.01 -1.62
C ALA A 406 3.62 0.02 -0.64
N LEU A 407 3.19 1.26 -0.79
CA LEU A 407 3.49 2.40 0.07
C LEU A 407 2.32 2.59 1.06
N GLY A 408 2.64 2.76 2.34
CA GLY A 408 1.65 2.85 3.42
C GLY A 408 0.80 4.13 3.33
N MET A 409 1.41 5.24 2.92
CA MET A 409 0.79 6.58 2.89
C MET A 409 0.10 6.94 4.21
N THR A 410 0.71 6.68 5.37
CA THR A 410 0.02 6.80 6.67
C THR A 410 -0.43 8.22 6.98
N GLU A 411 0.27 9.23 6.47
CA GLU A 411 -0.16 10.65 6.54
C GLU A 411 -1.09 11.08 5.39
N GLY A 412 -1.59 10.12 4.61
CA GLY A 412 -2.56 10.38 3.54
C GLY A 412 -1.98 10.93 2.25
N TRP A 413 -0.66 10.87 2.01
CA TRP A 413 -0.07 11.39 0.77
C TRP A 413 1.16 10.60 0.29
N CYS A 414 1.42 10.73 -1.01
CA CYS A 414 2.64 10.25 -1.68
C CYS A 414 3.04 11.24 -2.76
N GLU A 415 4.32 11.57 -2.84
CA GLU A 415 4.87 12.58 -3.77
C GLU A 415 6.04 12.00 -4.56
N VAL A 416 6.12 12.35 -5.85
CA VAL A 416 7.33 12.18 -6.66
C VAL A 416 7.87 13.56 -7.00
N THR A 417 9.16 13.79 -6.77
CA THR A 417 9.82 15.08 -6.97
C THR A 417 11.26 14.92 -7.45
N ASP A 418 11.75 15.90 -8.19
CA ASP A 418 13.17 16.05 -8.55
C ASP A 418 13.84 17.23 -7.81
N GLY A 419 13.16 17.78 -6.81
CA GLY A 419 13.57 18.98 -6.06
C GLY A 419 13.08 20.30 -6.66
N ARG A 420 12.85 20.37 -7.98
CA ARG A 420 12.26 21.53 -8.67
C ARG A 420 10.79 21.30 -8.95
N ARG A 421 10.44 20.23 -9.65
CA ARG A 421 9.09 19.81 -9.99
C ARG A 421 8.62 18.73 -9.03
N TRP A 422 7.33 18.70 -8.76
CA TRP A 422 6.73 17.66 -7.94
C TRP A 422 5.29 17.38 -8.35
N MET A 423 4.88 16.14 -8.16
CA MET A 423 3.50 15.69 -8.28
C MET A 423 3.15 14.84 -7.07
N ARG A 424 1.96 15.04 -6.51
CA ARG A 424 1.50 14.40 -5.28
C ARG A 424 0.09 13.86 -5.44
N VAL A 425 -0.15 12.69 -4.87
CA VAL A 425 -1.50 12.15 -4.63
C VAL A 425 -1.79 12.22 -3.13
N GLU A 426 -2.95 12.76 -2.78
CA GLU A 426 -3.46 12.80 -1.41
C GLU A 426 -4.76 12.00 -1.30
N VAL A 427 -4.97 11.34 -0.15
CA VAL A 427 -6.15 10.54 0.17
C VAL A 427 -6.59 10.85 1.60
N ASP A 428 -7.91 10.89 1.82
CA ASP A 428 -8.46 10.86 3.17
C ASP A 428 -8.64 9.41 3.60
N LYS A 429 -7.79 8.95 4.52
CA LYS A 429 -7.84 7.59 5.06
C LYS A 429 -9.15 7.27 5.79
N THR A 430 -9.89 8.31 6.22
CA THR A 430 -11.21 8.17 6.84
C THR A 430 -12.34 8.01 5.81
N THR A 431 -12.12 8.38 4.55
CA THR A 431 -13.01 8.06 3.43
C THR A 431 -12.72 6.66 2.89
N ALA A 432 -11.46 6.40 2.57
CA ALA A 432 -10.98 5.09 2.14
C ALA A 432 -9.49 4.95 2.47
N ALA A 433 -9.13 3.88 3.19
CA ALA A 433 -7.75 3.61 3.60
C ALA A 433 -6.87 3.07 2.46
N LEU A 434 -6.84 3.77 1.33
CA LEU A 434 -6.10 3.44 0.12
C LEU A 434 -4.59 3.40 0.36
N ILE A 435 -3.87 2.50 -0.30
CA ILE A 435 -2.40 2.45 -0.28
C ILE A 435 -1.82 2.93 -1.60
N GLY A 436 -0.57 3.38 -1.60
CA GLY A 436 0.14 3.81 -2.80
C GLY A 436 0.90 2.66 -3.44
N MET A 437 1.12 2.73 -4.73
CA MET A 437 2.00 1.84 -5.48
C MET A 437 2.76 2.66 -6.53
N LEU A 438 3.98 2.24 -6.83
CA LEU A 438 4.81 2.84 -7.86
C LEU A 438 5.17 1.80 -8.92
N THR A 439 5.03 2.20 -10.17
CA THR A 439 5.73 1.59 -11.30
C THR A 439 6.71 2.60 -11.86
N HIS A 440 8.00 2.27 -11.82
CA HIS A 440 9.08 3.12 -12.30
C HIS A 440 10.09 2.27 -13.07
N ARG A 441 10.40 2.65 -14.30
CA ARG A 441 11.41 1.96 -15.11
C ARG A 441 11.97 2.86 -16.20
N LYS A 442 13.24 2.62 -16.52
CA LYS A 442 13.93 3.26 -17.64
C LYS A 442 13.48 2.63 -18.97
N ALA A 443 13.15 3.46 -19.95
CA ALA A 443 12.99 3.10 -21.35
C ALA A 443 14.20 3.63 -22.16
N ARG A 444 14.30 3.32 -23.45
CA ARG A 444 15.45 3.78 -24.26
C ARG A 444 15.49 5.29 -24.47
N ASN A 445 14.33 5.94 -24.54
CA ASN A 445 14.19 7.37 -24.85
C ASN A 445 13.57 8.19 -23.70
N GLY A 446 13.64 7.70 -22.46
CA GLY A 446 13.15 8.39 -21.27
C GLY A 446 12.81 7.42 -20.15
N THR A 447 12.08 7.90 -19.16
CA THR A 447 11.67 7.11 -18.00
C THR A 447 10.15 7.09 -17.84
N PHE A 448 9.61 5.91 -17.57
CA PHE A 448 8.22 5.74 -17.15
C PHE A 448 8.13 5.79 -15.64
N CYS A 449 7.22 6.62 -15.13
CA CYS A 449 6.96 6.74 -13.70
C CYS A 449 5.47 6.98 -13.48
N GLN A 450 4.80 6.01 -12.87
CA GLN A 450 3.38 6.07 -12.56
C GLN A 450 3.14 5.73 -11.10
N LEU A 451 2.55 6.67 -10.37
CA LEU A 451 1.95 6.41 -9.07
C LEU A 451 0.53 5.89 -9.27
N MET A 452 0.05 5.01 -8.41
CA MET A 452 -1.33 4.55 -8.41
C MET A 452 -1.79 4.27 -6.98
N LEU A 453 -3.09 4.35 -6.75
CA LEU A 453 -3.71 3.94 -5.50
C LEU A 453 -4.30 2.54 -5.66
N SER A 454 -4.17 1.70 -4.64
CA SER A 454 -4.84 0.41 -4.59
C SER A 454 -5.91 0.39 -3.50
N ALA A 455 -7.09 -0.11 -3.89
CA ALA A 455 -8.26 -0.26 -3.02
C ALA A 455 -8.60 -1.74 -2.76
N LEU A 456 -8.17 -2.62 -3.66
CA LEU A 456 -8.42 -4.04 -3.58
C LEU A 456 -7.28 -4.80 -4.27
N GLU A 457 -6.74 -5.80 -3.59
CA GLU A 457 -5.76 -6.74 -4.15
C GLU A 457 -6.20 -8.17 -3.82
N MET A 458 -5.49 -9.16 -4.35
CA MET A 458 -5.81 -10.57 -4.24
C MET A 458 -4.65 -11.38 -3.64
N ASP A 459 -4.96 -12.23 -2.67
CA ASP A 459 -4.14 -13.33 -2.14
C ASP A 459 -5.06 -14.43 -1.55
N GLU A 460 -4.50 -15.46 -0.92
CA GLU A 460 -5.28 -16.56 -0.36
C GLU A 460 -6.17 -16.20 0.85
N THR A 461 -6.00 -15.01 1.43
CA THR A 461 -6.77 -14.51 2.58
C THR A 461 -8.03 -13.77 2.19
N ARG A 462 -8.17 -13.39 0.92
CA ARG A 462 -9.36 -12.69 0.42
C ARG A 462 -10.63 -13.51 0.64
N LYS A 463 -11.69 -12.85 1.13
CA LYS A 463 -13.03 -13.43 1.34
C LYS A 463 -14.11 -12.56 0.67
N PRO A 464 -14.46 -12.82 -0.60
CA PRO A 464 -15.40 -11.98 -1.36
C PRO A 464 -16.82 -11.97 -0.80
N GLY A 465 -17.25 -13.06 -0.16
CA GLY A 465 -18.63 -13.24 0.29
C GLY A 465 -19.07 -12.34 1.45
N ASP A 466 -18.15 -11.58 2.04
CA ASP A 466 -18.44 -10.65 3.13
C ASP A 466 -18.57 -9.19 2.67
N ASP A 467 -18.26 -8.92 1.40
CA ASP A 467 -18.49 -7.61 0.80
C ASP A 467 -19.98 -7.51 0.48
N SER A 468 -20.77 -6.95 1.40
CA SER A 468 -22.15 -6.57 1.09
C SER A 468 -22.14 -5.63 -0.12
N GLY A 469 -23.04 -5.85 -1.08
CA GLY A 469 -23.18 -5.13 -2.37
C GLY A 469 -23.52 -3.65 -2.26
N ALA A 470 -22.81 -2.91 -1.42
CA ALA A 470 -22.91 -1.48 -1.27
C ALA A 470 -21.99 -0.77 -2.26
N ALA A 471 -22.45 0.39 -2.72
CA ALA A 471 -21.63 1.30 -3.49
C ALA A 471 -20.38 1.66 -2.68
N ARG A 472 -19.22 1.71 -3.35
CA ARG A 472 -17.97 2.18 -2.73
C ARG A 472 -17.58 3.52 -3.29
N GLU A 473 -17.18 4.40 -2.40
CA GLU A 473 -16.76 5.76 -2.72
C GLU A 473 -15.28 5.91 -2.41
N PHE A 474 -14.58 6.59 -3.32
CA PHE A 474 -13.16 6.87 -3.22
C PHE A 474 -12.95 8.34 -3.54
N ALA A 475 -12.20 9.02 -2.67
CA ALA A 475 -11.81 10.40 -2.86
C ALA A 475 -10.30 10.52 -2.77
N TYR A 476 -9.70 11.21 -3.73
CA TYR A 476 -8.28 11.53 -3.74
C TYR A 476 -8.06 12.88 -4.42
N ALA A 477 -6.89 13.46 -4.24
CA ALA A 477 -6.49 14.67 -4.92
C ALA A 477 -5.17 14.49 -5.64
N ILE A 478 -5.05 15.09 -6.81
CA ILE A 478 -3.80 15.21 -7.55
C ILE A 478 -3.35 16.66 -7.44
N MET A 479 -2.12 16.85 -6.98
CA MET A 479 -1.49 18.15 -6.83
C MET A 479 -0.14 18.17 -7.54
N GLY A 480 0.32 19.34 -7.93
CA GLY A 480 1.65 19.49 -8.50
C GLY A 480 2.18 20.90 -8.37
N GLY A 481 3.48 21.06 -8.59
CA GLY A 481 4.10 22.37 -8.51
C GLY A 481 5.50 22.42 -9.07
N VAL A 482 5.98 23.65 -9.22
CA VAL A 482 7.35 23.99 -9.61
C VAL A 482 7.89 24.95 -8.55
N ARG A 483 8.94 24.53 -7.84
CA ARG A 483 9.71 25.36 -6.92
C ARG A 483 10.61 26.28 -7.74
N LEU A 484 10.61 27.56 -7.37
CA LEU A 484 11.42 28.60 -8.01
C LEU A 484 12.89 28.51 -7.62
#